data_AF-A0A510KLZ7-F1
#
_entry.id   AF-A0A510KLZ7-F1
#
_cell.length_a   1.000
_cell.length_b   1.000
_cell.length_c   1.000
_cell.angle_alpha   90.00
_cell.angle_beta   90.00
_cell.angle_gamma   90.00
#
_symmetry.space_group_name_H-M   'P 1'
#
loop_
_entity.id
_entity.type
_entity.pdbx_description
1 polymer ?
#
loop_
_entity_poly.entity_id
_entity_poly.type
_entity_poly.pdbx_seq_one_letter_code
_entity_poly.pdbx_strand_id
1 'polypeptide(L)'
;MNKKNIGERILSLRLKFNITQEELAKKLNIKRQTIHKYENNIIKNIKYETVVKLAKIFNTTPEYLLGLDDNENEDIIISQEKLTKHNMAFFKAKDISDEDKKKMIESMQEFYYKQKLEKDKE
;
A
#
# COMPACT_ATOMS: atom_id res chain seq x y z
N MET A 1 8.50 25.32 -1.61
CA MET A 1 8.19 23.96 -2.10
C MET A 1 6.75 23.96 -2.59
N ASN A 2 6.48 23.47 -3.80
CA ASN A 2 5.13 23.50 -4.39
C ASN A 2 4.30 22.37 -3.78
N LYS A 3 3.23 22.69 -3.04
CA LYS A 3 2.40 21.70 -2.35
C LYS A 3 1.62 20.86 -3.36
N LYS A 4 1.90 19.55 -3.43
CA LYS A 4 1.18 18.64 -4.34
C LYS A 4 -0.31 18.56 -3.97
N ASN A 5 -1.18 18.77 -4.96
CA ASN A 5 -2.63 18.64 -4.78
C ASN A 5 -3.08 17.17 -4.85
N ILE A 6 -4.35 16.91 -4.52
CA ILE A 6 -4.91 15.54 -4.49
C ILE A 6 -4.80 14.82 -5.84
N GLY A 7 -4.97 15.51 -6.96
CA GLY A 7 -4.88 14.91 -8.30
C GLY A 7 -3.47 14.40 -8.59
N GLU A 8 -2.46 15.21 -8.28
CA GLU A 8 -1.04 14.85 -8.43
C GLU A 8 -0.64 13.69 -7.51
N ARG A 9 -1.21 13.63 -6.29
CA ARG A 9 -0.98 12.51 -5.36
C ARG A 9 -1.63 11.22 -5.85
N ILE A 10 -2.85 11.28 -6.37
CA ILE A 10 -3.53 10.12 -6.99
C ILE A 10 -2.70 9.61 -8.18
N LEU A 11 -2.24 10.50 -9.05
CA LEU A 11 -1.40 10.14 -10.20
C LEU A 11 -0.10 9.48 -9.74
N SER A 12 0.59 10.08 -8.78
CA SER A 12 1.86 9.56 -8.24
C SER A 12 1.69 8.15 -7.66
N LEU A 13 0.65 7.94 -6.83
CA LEU A 13 0.35 6.63 -6.25
C LEU A 13 -0.05 5.61 -7.30
N ARG A 14 -0.87 6.00 -8.29
CA ARG A 14 -1.26 5.10 -9.37
C ARG A 14 -0.04 4.59 -10.16
N LEU A 15 0.89 5.49 -10.47
CA LEU A 15 2.14 5.13 -11.15
C LEU A 15 3.05 4.27 -10.27
N LYS A 16 3.16 4.57 -8.96
CA LYS A 16 3.89 3.76 -7.97
C LYS A 16 3.36 2.33 -7.88
N PHE A 17 2.05 2.15 -7.98
CA PHE A 17 1.37 0.85 -7.99
C PHE A 17 1.37 0.16 -9.36
N ASN A 18 1.93 0.81 -10.40
CA ASN A 18 2.01 0.30 -11.77
C ASN A 18 0.66 -0.15 -12.36
N ILE A 19 -0.42 0.59 -12.08
CA ILE A 19 -1.75 0.32 -12.63
C ILE A 19 -2.19 1.43 -13.60
N THR A 20 -3.03 1.06 -14.56
CA THR A 20 -3.65 1.97 -15.52
C THR A 20 -4.82 2.75 -14.91
N GLN A 21 -5.21 3.86 -15.56
CA GLN A 21 -6.42 4.60 -15.17
C GLN A 21 -7.68 3.73 -15.26
N GLU A 22 -7.71 2.76 -16.19
CA GLU A 22 -8.81 1.82 -16.36
C GLU A 22 -8.91 0.84 -15.18
N GLU A 23 -7.78 0.30 -14.73
CA GLU A 23 -7.74 -0.61 -13.57
C GLU A 23 -8.10 0.09 -12.27
N LEU A 24 -7.61 1.32 -12.06
CA LEU A 24 -8.00 2.11 -10.90
C LEU A 24 -9.51 2.44 -10.92
N ALA A 25 -10.05 2.77 -12.10
CA ALA A 25 -11.47 3.01 -12.28
C ALA A 25 -12.31 1.78 -11.94
N LYS A 26 -11.89 0.59 -12.38
CA LYS A 26 -12.53 -0.69 -12.03
C LYS A 26 -12.51 -0.94 -10.53
N LYS A 27 -11.37 -0.75 -9.84
CA LYS A 27 -11.26 -0.90 -8.38
C LYS A 27 -12.18 0.05 -7.61
N LEU A 28 -12.44 1.24 -8.15
CA LEU A 28 -13.31 2.24 -7.53
C LEU A 28 -14.78 2.16 -7.98
N ASN A 29 -15.08 1.27 -8.95
CA ASN A 29 -16.38 1.18 -9.61
C ASN A 29 -16.86 2.53 -10.19
N ILE A 30 -15.98 3.21 -10.92
CA ILE A 30 -16.25 4.47 -11.61
C ILE A 30 -15.73 4.42 -13.05
N LYS A 31 -16.02 5.45 -13.86
CA LYS A 31 -15.55 5.54 -15.24
C LYS A 31 -14.07 5.95 -15.28
N ARG A 32 -13.30 5.41 -16.24
CA ARG A 32 -11.91 5.81 -16.55
C ARG A 32 -11.73 7.32 -16.67
N GLN A 33 -12.67 7.98 -17.34
CA GLN A 33 -12.66 9.43 -17.54
C GLN A 33 -12.71 10.20 -16.21
N THR A 34 -13.35 9.64 -15.18
CA THR A 34 -13.40 10.24 -13.85
C THR A 34 -12.02 10.22 -13.19
N ILE A 35 -11.26 9.12 -13.33
CA ILE A 35 -9.87 9.04 -12.86
C ILE A 35 -9.00 10.07 -13.57
N HIS A 36 -9.10 10.15 -14.90
CA HIS A 36 -8.37 11.17 -15.67
C HIS A 36 -8.69 12.59 -15.17
N LYS A 37 -9.96 12.89 -14.89
CA LYS A 37 -10.37 14.19 -14.33
C LYS A 37 -9.84 14.44 -12.92
N TYR A 38 -9.72 13.42 -12.09
CA TYR A 38 -9.08 13.53 -10.77
C TYR A 38 -7.58 13.84 -10.92
N GLU A 39 -6.86 13.03 -11.70
CA GLU A 39 -5.40 13.17 -11.88
C GLU A 39 -4.98 14.51 -12.49
N ASN A 40 -5.84 15.10 -13.33
CA ASN A 40 -5.61 16.40 -13.96
C ASN A 40 -6.25 17.58 -13.20
N ASN A 41 -6.72 17.37 -11.97
CA ASN A 41 -7.34 18.40 -11.12
C ASN A 41 -8.57 19.11 -11.73
N ILE A 42 -9.21 18.48 -12.72
CA ILE A 42 -10.47 18.97 -13.33
C ILE A 42 -11.61 18.83 -12.32
N ILE A 43 -11.64 17.73 -11.56
CA ILE A 43 -12.56 17.54 -10.44
C ILE A 43 -11.74 17.58 -9.15
N LYS A 44 -11.85 18.67 -8.40
CA LYS A 44 -11.18 18.84 -7.09
C LYS A 44 -12.04 18.32 -5.92
N ASN A 45 -13.36 18.40 -6.05
CA ASN A 45 -14.28 17.97 -5.01
C ASN A 45 -14.56 16.46 -5.11
N ILE A 46 -13.58 15.66 -4.70
CA ILE A 46 -13.70 14.20 -4.65
C ILE A 46 -14.50 13.82 -3.40
N LYS A 47 -15.54 12.99 -3.57
CA LYS A 47 -16.38 12.53 -2.45
C LYS A 47 -15.52 11.86 -1.38
N TYR A 48 -15.83 12.12 -0.11
CA TYR A 48 -15.17 11.51 1.05
C TYR A 48 -15.01 9.99 0.91
N GLU A 49 -16.08 9.29 0.54
CA GLU A 49 -16.06 7.83 0.34
C GLU A 49 -15.03 7.37 -0.70
N THR A 50 -14.87 8.15 -1.79
CA THR A 50 -13.86 7.85 -2.82
C THR A 50 -12.45 8.08 -2.29
N VAL A 51 -12.22 9.13 -1.51
CA VAL A 51 -10.92 9.38 -0.86
C VAL A 51 -10.55 8.24 0.09
N VAL A 52 -11.50 7.76 0.91
CA VAL A 52 -11.28 6.62 1.79
C VAL A 52 -10.98 5.33 1.01
N LYS A 53 -11.67 5.08 -0.11
CA LYS A 53 -11.39 3.92 -0.98
C LYS A 53 -10.00 4.03 -1.63
N LEU A 54 -9.63 5.21 -2.13
CA LEU A 54 -8.30 5.47 -2.69
C LEU A 54 -7.21 5.22 -1.66
N ALA A 55 -7.40 5.71 -0.43
CA ALA A 55 -6.48 5.49 0.68
C ALA A 55 -6.26 3.99 0.95
N LYS A 56 -7.34 3.20 0.96
CA LYS A 56 -7.26 1.73 1.10
C LYS A 56 -6.57 1.05 -0.08
N ILE A 57 -6.89 1.44 -1.32
CA ILE A 57 -6.29 0.86 -2.53
C ILE A 57 -4.78 1.10 -2.56
N PHE A 58 -4.35 2.30 -2.22
CA PHE A 58 -2.95 2.70 -2.23
C PHE A 58 -2.23 2.48 -0.91
N ASN A 59 -2.91 1.88 0.07
CA ASN A 59 -2.39 1.63 1.40
C ASN A 59 -1.71 2.87 2.01
N THR A 60 -2.46 3.97 2.01
CA THR A 60 -2.07 5.27 2.55
C THR A 60 -3.22 5.85 3.38
N THR A 61 -3.09 7.09 3.82
CA THR A 61 -4.09 7.80 4.63
C THR A 61 -4.88 8.81 3.80
N PRO A 62 -6.17 9.05 4.12
CA PRO A 62 -6.93 10.15 3.54
C PRO A 62 -6.24 11.51 3.71
N GLU A 63 -5.57 11.73 4.84
CA GLU A 63 -4.83 12.95 5.19
C GLU A 63 -3.69 13.20 4.19
N TYR A 64 -2.95 12.16 3.81
CA TYR A 64 -1.94 12.25 2.77
C TYR A 64 -2.56 12.64 1.43
N LEU A 65 -3.65 11.98 1.01
CA LEU A 65 -4.33 12.28 -0.26
C LEU A 65 -4.86 13.72 -0.30
N LEU A 66 -5.35 14.23 0.82
CA LEU A 66 -5.87 15.59 0.96
C LEU A 66 -4.76 16.65 1.12
N GLY A 67 -3.49 16.23 1.25
CA GLY A 67 -2.37 17.13 1.50
C GLY A 67 -2.44 17.82 2.87
N LEU A 68 -3.07 17.16 3.85
CA LEU A 68 -3.04 17.56 5.26
C LEU A 68 -1.75 17.07 5.93
N ASP A 69 -1.14 16.03 5.37
CA ASP A 69 0.17 15.51 5.75
C ASP A 69 1.04 15.35 4.48
N ASP A 70 2.30 15.77 4.57
CA ASP A 70 3.31 15.61 3.53
C ASP A 70 4.16 14.35 3.74
N ASN A 71 3.99 13.66 4.87
CA ASN A 71 4.49 12.32 5.04
C ASN A 71 3.65 11.40 4.14
N GLU A 72 4.16 11.06 2.95
CA GLU A 72 3.85 9.76 2.35
C GLU A 72 4.02 8.77 3.47
N ASN A 73 2.96 8.05 3.90
CA ASN A 73 3.09 7.03 4.92
C ASN A 73 4.32 6.21 4.57
N GLU A 74 5.42 6.44 5.30
CA GLU A 74 6.66 5.72 5.14
C GLU A 74 6.27 4.26 5.27
N ASP A 75 6.69 3.47 4.27
CA ASP A 75 6.65 2.01 4.18
C ASP A 75 6.00 1.39 5.40
N ILE A 76 4.75 0.88 5.37
CA ILE A 76 4.03 0.36 6.56
C ILE A 76 5.04 -0.07 7.62
N ILE A 77 5.39 0.83 8.54
CA ILE A 77 6.42 0.53 9.52
C ILE A 77 5.65 -0.27 10.53
N ILE A 78 5.46 -1.57 10.24
CA ILE A 78 4.93 -2.50 11.19
C ILE A 78 6.02 -2.55 12.26
N SER A 79 5.74 -1.95 13.41
CA SER A 79 6.66 -2.04 14.54
C SER A 79 7.00 -3.51 14.77
N GLN A 80 8.22 -3.80 15.23
CA GLN A 80 8.61 -5.17 15.58
C GLN A 80 7.56 -5.84 16.47
N GLU A 81 6.97 -5.08 17.40
CA GLU A 81 5.89 -5.56 18.27
C GLU A 81 4.62 -5.98 17.50
N LYS A 82 4.18 -5.20 16.50
CA LYS A 82 3.03 -5.56 15.66
C LYS A 82 3.35 -6.78 14.80
N LEU A 83 4.55 -6.89 14.24
CA LEU A 83 5.01 -8.07 13.49
C LEU A 83 4.98 -9.33 14.36
N THR A 84 5.53 -9.25 15.57
CA THR A 84 5.53 -10.38 16.51
C THR A 84 4.11 -10.84 16.84
N LYS A 85 3.17 -9.92 17.07
CA LYS A 85 1.77 -10.26 17.36
C LYS A 85 1.07 -10.94 16.17
N HIS A 86 1.27 -10.43 14.95
CA HIS A 86 0.66 -11.01 13.76
C HIS A 86 1.25 -12.40 13.43
N ASN A 87 2.56 -12.57 13.59
CA ASN A 87 3.20 -13.88 13.44
C ASN A 87 2.67 -14.89 14.47
N MET A 88 2.53 -14.48 15.74
CA MET A 88 1.92 -15.34 16.77
C MET A 88 0.47 -15.73 16.45
N ALA A 89 -0.32 -14.81 15.91
CA ALA A 89 -1.69 -15.10 15.50
C ALA A 89 -1.75 -16.11 14.35
N PHE A 90 -0.88 -15.93 13.33
CA PHE A 90 -0.75 -16.85 12.20
C PHE A 90 -0.40 -18.28 12.64
N PHE A 91 0.57 -18.46 13.54
CA PHE A 91 0.94 -19.80 14.01
C PHE A 91 -0.15 -20.50 14.84
N LYS A 92 -1.00 -19.72 15.52
CA LYS A 92 -2.15 -20.24 16.28
C LYS A 92 -3.39 -20.53 15.43
N ALA A 93 -3.43 -20.03 14.19
CA ALA A 93 -4.53 -20.24 13.26
C ALA A 93 -4.69 -21.75 12.97
N LYS A 94 -5.89 -22.30 13.20
CA LYS A 94 -6.18 -23.74 13.00
C LYS A 94 -6.61 -24.08 11.57
N ASP A 95 -6.98 -23.05 10.82
CA ASP A 95 -7.41 -23.04 9.43
C ASP A 95 -6.26 -23.12 8.42
N ILE A 96 -5.02 -22.97 8.89
CA ILE A 96 -3.80 -23.13 8.09
C ILE A 96 -3.12 -24.43 8.49
N SER A 97 -2.79 -25.25 7.49
CA SER A 97 -2.11 -26.53 7.70
C SER A 97 -0.72 -26.33 8.31
N ASP A 98 -0.27 -27.29 9.12
CA ASP A 98 1.08 -27.24 9.69
C ASP A 98 2.17 -27.31 8.60
N GLU A 99 1.87 -27.93 7.45
CA GLU A 99 2.77 -27.98 6.30
C GLU A 99 2.96 -26.59 5.66
N ASP A 100 1.89 -25.82 5.50
CA ASP A 100 1.96 -24.46 4.95
C ASP A 100 2.66 -23.49 5.92
N LYS A 101 2.41 -23.64 7.22
CA LYS A 101 3.15 -22.91 8.26
C LYS A 101 4.64 -23.22 8.20
N LYS A 102 5.01 -24.48 7.99
CA LYS A 102 6.40 -24.91 7.87
C LYS A 102 7.09 -24.29 6.64
N LYS A 103 6.44 -24.34 5.47
CA LYS A 103 6.94 -23.72 4.22
C LYS A 103 7.18 -22.22 4.40
N MET A 104 6.30 -21.52 5.13
CA MET A 104 6.49 -20.11 5.44
C MET A 104 7.74 -19.86 6.31
N ILE A 105 7.95 -20.66 7.36
CA ILE A 105 9.15 -20.55 8.21
C ILE A 105 10.41 -20.78 7.38
N GLU A 106 10.43 -21.83 6.56
CA GLU A 106 11.59 -22.16 5.70
C GLU A 106 11.90 -21.00 4.74
N SER A 107 10.88 -20.44 4.10
CA SER A 107 11.03 -19.27 3.22
C SER A 107 11.60 -18.06 3.96
N MET A 108 11.16 -17.81 5.20
CA MET A 108 11.68 -16.72 6.03
C MET A 108 13.13 -16.95 6.46
N GLN A 109 13.49 -18.20 6.80
CA GLN A 109 14.86 -18.58 7.13
C GLN A 109 15.78 -18.40 5.93
N GLU A 110 15.41 -18.91 4.76
CA GLU A 110 16.20 -18.72 3.53
C GLU A 110 16.43 -17.25 3.21
N PHE A 111 15.38 -16.43 3.30
CA PHE A 111 15.50 -14.99 3.10
C PHE A 111 16.47 -14.35 4.09
N TYR A 112 16.38 -14.70 5.39
CA TYR A 112 17.30 -14.22 6.42
C TYR A 112 18.76 -14.57 6.10
N TYR A 113 19.03 -15.82 5.71
CA TYR A 113 20.38 -16.26 5.38
C TYR A 113 20.93 -15.58 4.13
N LYS A 114 20.10 -15.37 3.09
CA LYS A 114 20.49 -14.62 1.89
C LYS A 114 20.92 -13.20 2.24
N GLN A 115 20.09 -12.48 2.99
CA GLN A 115 20.41 -11.11 3.43
C GLN A 115 21.67 -11.04 4.29
N LYS A 116 21.90 -12.03 5.15
CA LYS A 116 23.09 -12.10 6.00
C LYS A 116 24.36 -12.35 5.16
N LEU A 117 24.30 -13.30 4.22
CA LEU A 117 25.42 -13.61 3.32
C LEU A 117 25.74 -12.48 2.34
N GLU A 118 24.76 -11.65 1.99
CA GLU A 118 24.99 -10.45 1.17
C GLU A 118 25.68 -9.34 1.96
N LYS A 119 25.40 -9.19 3.25
CA LYS A 119 26.07 -8.22 4.13
C LYS A 119 27.50 -8.62 4.52
N ASP A 120 27.81 -9.92 4.55
CA ASP A 120 29.16 -10.40 4.86
C ASP A 120 30.13 -10.31 3.65
N LYS A 121 29.65 -9.81 2.49
CA LYS A 121 30.46 -9.60 1.26
C LYS A 121 30.89 -8.13 1.03
N GLU A 122 30.40 -7.19 1.84
CA GLU A 122 30.87 -5.79 1.91
C GLU A 122 31.93 -5.61 3.01
#